data_AF-A0A932YZG6-F1
#
_entry.id   AF-A0A932YZG6-F1
#
_cell.length_a   1.000
_cell.length_b   1.000
_cell.length_c   1.000
_cell.angle_alpha   90.00
_cell.angle_beta   90.00
_cell.angle_gamma   90.00
#
_symmetry.space_group_name_H-M   'P 1'
#
loop_
_entity.id
_entity.type
_entity.pdbx_description
1 polymer ?
#
loop_
_entity_poly.entity_id
_entity_poly.type
_entity_poly.pdbx_seq_one_letter_code
_entity_poly.pdbx_strand_id
1 'polypeptide(L)'
;MKYVAGKDKYKNARLLYYFDPPFYKKADQLYRHHFDDASHKNLRDKLMKLKQPWILSYDRAQEIQNLYSAFTRINVSMPYSINSPAKRLEKELIITPLELPRIK
;
A
#
# COMPACT_ATOMS: atom_id res chain seq x y z
N MET A 1 10.48 12.81 2.95
CA MET A 1 9.71 11.97 3.89
C MET A 1 10.22 12.27 5.30
N LYS A 2 9.46 13.01 6.12
CA LYS A 2 9.91 13.39 7.47
C LYS A 2 9.46 12.32 8.46
N TYR A 3 10.40 11.54 8.97
CA TYR A 3 10.17 10.68 10.13
C TYR A 3 10.28 11.57 11.37
N VAL A 4 9.14 11.93 11.98
CA VAL A 4 9.16 12.56 13.31
C VAL A 4 9.15 11.43 14.32
N ALA A 5 10.32 11.13 14.88
CA ALA A 5 10.48 10.18 15.97
C ALA A 5 9.88 10.74 17.27
N GLY A 6 8.55 10.74 17.36
CA GLY A 6 7.83 10.89 18.62
C GLY A 6 7.89 9.59 19.41
N LYS A 7 9.08 9.22 19.89
CA LYS A 7 9.24 8.13 20.87
C LYS A 7 8.59 8.60 22.17
N ASP A 8 7.29 8.32 22.36
CA ASP A 8 6.62 8.11 23.67
C ASP A 8 5.12 8.45 23.70
N LYS A 9 4.51 9.05 22.67
CA LYS A 9 3.09 9.47 22.74
C LYS A 9 2.04 8.34 22.69
N TYR A 10 2.41 7.12 22.30
CA TYR A 10 1.45 6.07 21.94
C TYR A 10 1.76 4.69 22.55
N LYS A 11 2.54 4.64 23.64
CA LYS A 11 3.00 3.37 24.26
C LYS A 11 1.88 2.36 24.59
N ASN A 12 0.65 2.83 24.82
CA ASN A 12 -0.52 2.00 25.13
C ASN A 12 -1.62 2.06 24.07
N ALA A 13 -1.39 2.73 22.92
CA ALA A 13 -2.37 2.79 21.86
C ALA A 13 -2.27 1.54 20.95
N ARG A 14 -3.42 1.01 20.54
CA ARG A 14 -3.47 0.05 19.44
C ARG A 14 -3.23 0.80 18.13
N LEU A 15 -1.99 0.77 17.67
CA LEU A 15 -1.56 1.46 16.45
C LEU A 15 -1.78 0.58 15.22
N LEU A 16 -2.43 1.14 14.20
CA LEU A 16 -2.52 0.59 12.86
C LEU A 16 -1.71 1.48 11.91
N TYR A 17 -0.77 0.90 11.19
CA TYR A 17 0.05 1.63 10.21
C TYR A 17 -0.60 1.58 8.83
N TYR A 18 -0.67 2.73 8.15
CA TYR A 18 -1.08 2.82 6.76
C TYR A 18 0.12 3.22 5.90
N PHE A 19 0.35 2.49 4.82
CA PHE A 19 1.43 2.71 3.88
C PHE A 19 0.86 2.96 2.48
N ASP A 20 1.36 4.02 1.83
CA ASP A 20 1.03 4.40 0.46
C ASP A 20 2.31 4.82 -0.28
N PRO A 21 3.14 3.84 -0.71
CA PRO A 21 4.43 4.10 -1.35
C PRO A 21 4.24 4.58 -2.81
N PRO A 22 5.32 5.06 -3.47
CA PRO A 22 5.27 5.35 -4.89
C PRO A 22 4.76 4.15 -5.69
N PHE A 23 3.80 4.40 -6.58
CA PHE A 23 3.19 3.39 -7.43
C PHE A 23 4.21 2.73 -8.34
N TYR A 24 3.97 1.46 -8.66
CA TYR A 24 4.86 0.67 -9.51
C TYR A 24 4.75 1.08 -10.98
N LYS A 25 3.52 1.19 -11.52
CA LYS A 25 3.29 1.55 -12.93
C LYS A 25 3.03 3.04 -13.13
N LYS A 26 2.49 3.73 -12.13
CA LYS A 26 2.19 5.17 -12.23
C LYS A 26 3.34 6.06 -11.74
N ALA A 27 4.49 5.47 -11.41
CA ALA A 27 5.63 6.16 -10.83
C ALA A 27 6.08 7.34 -11.71
N ASP A 28 6.25 7.09 -13.02
CA ASP A 28 6.78 8.07 -13.98
C ASP A 28 5.85 9.25 -14.25
N GLN A 29 4.55 9.10 -14.01
CA GLN A 29 3.57 10.17 -14.20
C GLN A 29 3.32 11.00 -12.93
N LEU A 30 3.65 10.48 -11.75
CA LEU A 30 3.23 11.06 -10.48
C LEU A 30 4.38 11.49 -9.57
N TYR A 31 5.59 10.93 -9.71
CA TYR A 31 6.68 11.17 -8.77
C TYR A 31 8.01 11.47 -9.46
N ARG A 32 8.72 12.51 -9.00
CA ARG A 32 10.10 12.81 -9.40
C ARG A 32 11.10 11.75 -8.89
N HIS A 33 10.74 11.05 -7.82
CA HIS A 33 11.53 9.98 -7.22
C HIS A 33 10.66 8.72 -7.11
N HIS A 34 10.83 7.79 -8.05
CA HIS A 34 10.17 6.50 -8.04
C HIS A 34 10.97 5.49 -7.23
N PHE A 35 10.30 4.42 -6.80
CA PHE A 35 10.99 3.24 -6.30
C PHE A 35 11.48 2.42 -7.48
N ASP A 36 12.69 1.89 -7.36
CA ASP A 36 13.13 0.78 -8.19
C ASP A 36 12.64 -0.55 -7.60
N ASP A 37 12.79 -1.64 -8.34
CA ASP A 37 12.42 -2.99 -7.90
C ASP A 37 13.05 -3.38 -6.56
N ALA A 38 14.28 -2.93 -6.32
CA ALA A 38 15.00 -3.18 -5.07
C ALA A 38 14.32 -2.46 -3.89
N SER A 39 13.89 -1.22 -4.09
CA SER A 39 13.17 -0.42 -3.09
C SER A 39 11.80 -1.04 -2.77
N HIS A 40 11.08 -1.52 -3.78
CA HIS A 40 9.81 -2.25 -3.58
C HIS A 40 10.02 -3.53 -2.74
N LYS A 41 11.04 -4.33 -3.05
CA LYS A 41 11.39 -5.54 -2.29
C LYS A 41 11.81 -5.21 -0.85
N ASN A 42 12.63 -4.18 -0.67
CA ASN A 42 13.07 -3.75 0.66
C ASN A 42 11.89 -3.27 1.53
N LEU A 43 10.90 -2.57 0.95
CA LEU A 43 9.68 -2.22 1.66
C LEU A 43 8.93 -3.49 2.12
N ARG A 44 8.73 -4.44 1.21
CA ARG A 44 8.08 -5.73 1.53
C ARG A 44 8.80 -6.45 2.67
N ASP A 45 10.12 -6.51 2.65
CA ASP A 45 10.93 -7.20 3.66
C ASP A 45 10.82 -6.55 5.04
N LYS A 46 10.67 -5.23 5.09
CA LYS A 46 10.42 -4.49 6.33
C LYS A 46 9.01 -4.74 6.86
N LEU A 47 8.00 -4.70 5.99
CA LEU A 47 6.60 -4.94 6.36
C LEU A 47 6.37 -6.38 6.87
N MET A 48 7.07 -7.36 6.30
CA MET A 48 7.06 -8.74 6.81
C MET A 48 7.55 -8.88 8.26
N LYS A 49 8.51 -8.04 8.65
CA LYS A 49 9.10 -8.07 10.00
C LYS A 49 8.33 -7.20 10.99
N LEU A 50 7.39 -6.38 10.49
CA LEU A 50 6.60 -5.46 11.30
C LEU A 50 5.55 -6.25 12.08
N LYS A 51 5.63 -6.21 13.41
CA LYS A 51 4.71 -6.93 14.31
C LYS A 51 3.38 -6.20 14.49
N GLN A 52 3.39 -4.88 14.31
CA GLN A 52 2.22 -4.04 14.43
C GLN A 52 1.30 -4.23 13.22
N PRO A 53 -0.02 -4.15 13.41
CA PRO A 53 -0.94 -4.30 12.30
C PRO A 53 -0.73 -3.19 11.27
N TRP A 54 -0.86 -3.53 9.99
CA TRP A 54 -0.66 -2.59 8.91
C TRP A 54 -1.57 -2.85 7.71
N ILE A 55 -1.82 -1.78 6.95
CA ILE A 55 -2.49 -1.77 5.66
C ILE A 55 -1.58 -1.07 4.66
N LEU A 56 -1.47 -1.64 3.47
CA LEU A 56 -0.71 -1.10 2.35
C LEU A 56 -1.65 -0.94 1.16
N SER A 57 -1.74 0.27 0.60
CA SER A 57 -2.33 0.52 -0.72
C SER A 57 -1.25 0.44 -1.80
N TYR A 58 -1.63 -0.06 -2.97
CA TYR A 58 -0.76 -0.12 -4.14
C TYR A 58 -1.58 -0.04 -5.43
N ASP A 59 -0.96 0.39 -6.53
CA ASP A 59 -1.55 0.19 -7.85
C ASP A 59 -1.56 -1.30 -8.22
N ARG A 60 -2.58 -1.72 -8.97
CA ARG A 60 -2.70 -3.14 -9.38
C ARG A 60 -1.70 -3.48 -10.49
N ALA A 61 -0.49 -3.86 -10.08
CA ALA A 61 0.55 -4.45 -10.91
C ALA A 61 0.69 -5.95 -10.65
N GLN A 62 1.17 -6.72 -11.64
CA GLN A 62 1.35 -8.17 -11.46
C GLN A 62 2.54 -8.44 -10.52
N GLU A 63 3.55 -7.60 -10.63
CA GLU A 63 4.78 -7.60 -9.85
C GLU A 63 4.49 -7.38 -8.37
N ILE A 64 3.63 -6.42 -8.06
CA ILE A 64 3.17 -6.16 -6.69
C ILE A 64 2.31 -7.31 -6.17
N GLN A 65 1.40 -7.86 -6.99
CA GLN A 65 0.62 -9.04 -6.60
C GLN A 65 1.53 -10.23 -6.26
N ASN A 66 2.57 -10.47 -7.06
CA ASN A 66 3.53 -11.54 -6.83
C ASN A 66 4.38 -11.27 -5.58
N LEU A 67 4.87 -10.05 -5.41
CA LEU A 67 5.72 -9.62 -4.31
C LEU A 67 5.04 -9.78 -2.94
N TYR A 68 3.72 -9.53 -2.88
CA TYR A 68 2.91 -9.64 -1.67
C TYR A 68 1.96 -10.84 -1.68
N SER A 69 2.31 -11.91 -2.42
CA SER A 69 1.48 -13.11 -2.57
C SER A 69 1.13 -13.83 -1.26
N ALA A 70 1.98 -13.70 -0.24
CA ALA A 70 1.80 -14.30 1.08
C ALA A 70 0.79 -13.55 1.98
N PHE A 71 0.28 -12.40 1.56
CA PHE A 71 -0.63 -11.56 2.34
C PHE A 71 -2.05 -11.55 1.77
N THR A 72 -3.01 -11.18 2.63
CA THR A 72 -4.38 -10.88 2.19
C THR A 72 -4.35 -9.71 1.22
N ARG A 73 -5.05 -9.87 0.10
CA ARG A 73 -5.10 -8.90 -1.01
C ARG A 73 -6.55 -8.66 -1.40
N ILE A 74 -6.98 -7.40 -1.37
CA ILE A 74 -8.31 -6.98 -1.81
C ILE A 74 -8.18 -6.09 -3.04
N ASN A 75 -8.88 -6.45 -4.10
CA ASN A 75 -9.00 -5.60 -5.27
C ASN A 75 -10.07 -4.54 -5.02
N VAL A 76 -9.67 -3.28 -5.15
CA VAL A 76 -10.56 -2.14 -5.03
C VAL A 76 -10.67 -1.49 -6.40
N SER A 77 -11.89 -1.21 -6.85
CA SER A 77 -12.14 -0.46 -8.08
C SER A 77 -12.86 0.82 -7.70
N MET A 78 -12.19 1.96 -7.87
CA MET A 78 -12.77 3.27 -7.58
C MET A 78 -12.97 4.06 -8.87
N PRO A 79 -14.15 4.69 -9.07
CA PRO A 79 -14.34 5.62 -10.17
C PRO A 79 -13.47 6.86 -9.92
N TYR A 80 -12.49 7.10 -10.78
CA TYR A 80 -11.66 8.30 -10.70
C TYR A 80 -12.46 9.48 -11.27
N SER A 81 -12.84 10.44 -10.43
CA SER A 81 -13.71 11.56 -10.84
C SER A 81 -12.95 12.82 -11.28
N ILE A 82 -11.62 12.80 -11.34
CA ILE A 82 -10.85 13.96 -11.77
C ILE A 82 -10.81 14.00 -13.31
N ASN A 83 -11.73 14.79 -13.89
CA ASN A 83 -11.70 15.34 -15.26
C ASN A 83 -11.74 14.36 -16.45
N SER A 84 -12.45 13.23 -16.37
CA SER A 84 -12.70 12.38 -17.55
C SER A 84 -14.21 12.08 -17.72
N PRO A 85 -14.83 12.41 -18.87
CA PRO A 85 -16.23 12.05 -19.15
C PRO A 85 -16.44 10.53 -19.28
N ALA A 86 -15.37 9.77 -19.48
CA ALA A 86 -15.35 8.32 -19.32
C ALA A 86 -14.91 7.96 -17.89
N LYS A 87 -15.77 7.25 -17.14
CA LYS A 87 -15.44 6.68 -15.82
C LYS A 87 -14.32 5.65 -15.96
N ARG A 88 -13.05 6.07 -15.94
CA ARG A 88 -11.93 5.15 -15.81
C ARG A 88 -11.93 4.62 -14.38
N LEU A 89 -12.18 3.32 -14.22
CA LEU A 89 -12.03 2.65 -12.93
C LEU A 89 -10.55 2.45 -12.68
N GLU A 90 -10.03 3.11 -11.65
CA GLU A 90 -8.69 2.81 -11.18
C GLU A 90 -8.73 1.56 -10.29
N LYS A 91 -7.82 0.63 -10.59
CA LYS A 91 -7.72 -0.63 -9.88
C LYS A 91 -6.57 -0.52 -8.89
N GLU A 92 -6.92 -0.51 -7.62
CA GLU A 92 -5.98 -0.52 -6.51
C GLU A 92 -6.01 -1.88 -5.82
N LEU A 93 -4.93 -2.15 -5.10
CA LEU A 93 -4.74 -3.34 -4.32
C LEU A 93 -4.51 -2.94 -2.87
N ILE A 94 -5.38 -3.39 -1.98
CA ILE A 94 -5.17 -3.30 -0.53
C ILE A 94 -4.52 -4.59 -0.06
N ILE A 95 -3.42 -4.47 0.68
CA ILE A 95 -2.58 -5.57 1.14
C ILE A 95 -2.47 -5.46 2.66
N THR A 96 -2.66 -6.58 3.37
CA THR A 96 -2.56 -6.60 4.84
C THR A 96 -2.28 -8.01 5.36
N PRO A 97 -1.56 -8.17 6.50
CA PRO A 97 -1.44 -9.45 7.20
C PRO A 97 -2.65 -9.74 8.07
N LEU A 98 -3.61 -8.81 8.15
CA LEU A 98 -4.81 -8.96 8.95
C LEU A 98 -5.79 -9.93 8.30
N GLU A 99 -6.39 -10.77 9.13
CA GLU A 99 -7.58 -11.51 8.75
C GLU A 99 -8.76 -10.55 8.71
N LEU A 100 -9.38 -10.43 7.54
CA LEU A 100 -10.52 -9.54 7.36
C LEU A 100 -11.81 -10.36 7.46
N PRO A 101 -12.84 -9.84 8.17
CA PRO A 101 -14.12 -10.50 8.24
C PRO A 101 -14.70 -10.63 6.83
N ARG A 102 -15.18 -11.83 6.49
CA ARG A 102 -15.90 -12.02 5.22
C ARG A 102 -17.17 -11.19 5.28
N ILE A 103 -17.26 -10.18 4.43
CA ILE A 103 -18.52 -9.45 4.22
C ILE A 103 -19.42 -10.41 3.44
N LYS A 104 -20.48 -10.91 4.08
CA LYS A 104 -21.54 -11.69 3.45
C LYS A 104 -22.43 -10.80 2.60
#